data_AF-X6KU26-F1
#
_entry.id   AF-X6KU26-F1
#
_cell.length_a   1.000
_cell.length_b   1.000
_cell.length_c   1.000
_cell.angle_alpha   90.00
_cell.angle_beta   90.00
_cell.angle_gamma   90.00
#
_symmetry.space_group_name_H-M   'P 1'
#
loop_
_entity.id
_entity.type
_entity.pdbx_description
1 polymer ?
#
loop_
_entity_poly.entity_id
_entity_poly.type
_entity_poly.pdbx_seq_one_letter_code
_entity_poly.pdbx_strand_id
1 'polypeptide(L)'
;MYARDILETQFLLSFLMDEPGRPEEWLSSDPKASIKKYKPVVIRKYLDERDGFLKNKRMQSYKVLSTLGTHPSPGGLELKRDGGKAIHSGPFKQRDTLEKCIQEAARVVLPLCAMLHEYTVSEIENGSSMSSRLALILQRARMKYFGG
;
A
#
# COMPACT_ATOMS: atom_id res chain seq x y z
N MET A 1 -9.19 -2.32 9.12
CA MET A 1 -8.90 -3.28 8.03
C MET A 1 -8.33 -2.59 6.78
N TYR A 2 -9.03 -1.68 6.10
CA TYR A 2 -8.60 -1.12 4.80
C TYR A 2 -7.33 -0.23 4.80
N ALA A 3 -7.09 0.59 5.82
CA ALA A 3 -5.97 1.55 5.82
C ALA A 3 -4.59 0.89 5.75
N ARG A 4 -4.43 -0.29 6.37
CA ARG A 4 -3.19 -1.07 6.30
C ARG A 4 -2.91 -1.55 4.88
N ASP A 5 -3.92 -2.10 4.22
CA ASP A 5 -3.77 -2.66 2.89
C ASP A 5 -3.50 -1.56 1.86
N ILE A 6 -4.10 -0.38 2.04
CA ILE A 6 -3.81 0.84 1.26
C ILE A 6 -2.34 1.27 1.46
N LEU A 7 -1.86 1.32 2.71
CA LEU A 7 -0.47 1.68 3.02
C LEU A 7 0.53 0.69 2.41
N GLU A 8 0.28 -0.62 2.53
CA GLU A 8 1.15 -1.64 1.94
C GLU A 8 1.12 -1.61 0.41
N THR A 9 -0.03 -1.26 -0.19
CA THR A 9 -0.13 -1.04 -1.64
C THR A 9 0.71 0.17 -2.05
N GLN A 10 0.70 1.24 -1.26
CA GLN A 10 1.55 2.40 -1.51
C GLN A 10 3.04 2.01 -1.51
N PHE A 11 3.46 1.23 -0.51
CA PHE A 11 4.84 0.74 -0.43
C PHE A 11 5.21 -0.17 -1.61
N LEU A 12 4.32 -1.08 -1.99
CA LEU A 12 4.54 -1.93 -3.16
C LEU A 12 4.70 -1.09 -4.44
N LEU A 13 3.84 -0.10 -4.68
CA LEU A 13 3.94 0.77 -5.86
C LEU A 13 5.24 1.59 -5.85
N SER A 14 5.57 2.22 -4.72
CA SER A 14 6.83 2.98 -4.61
C SER A 14 8.05 2.08 -4.85
N PHE A 15 8.01 0.85 -4.37
CA PHE A 15 9.04 -0.15 -4.65
C PHE A 15 9.08 -0.50 -6.13
N LEU A 16 7.97 -0.88 -6.74
CA LEU A 16 7.95 -1.29 -8.16
C LEU A 16 8.41 -0.16 -9.10
N MET A 17 8.10 1.10 -8.78
CA MET A 17 8.44 2.23 -9.65
C MET A 17 9.89 2.71 -9.53
N ASP A 18 10.57 2.36 -8.43
CA ASP A 18 11.93 2.83 -8.11
C ASP A 18 13.00 2.41 -9.15
N GLU A 19 12.85 1.22 -9.74
CA GLU A 19 13.80 0.69 -10.72
C GLU A 19 13.12 0.34 -12.05
N PRO A 20 13.74 0.65 -13.21
CA PRO A 20 13.30 0.13 -14.50
C PRO A 20 13.26 -1.39 -14.54
N GLY A 21 12.21 -1.97 -15.13
CA GLY A 21 12.08 -3.42 -15.31
C GLY A 21 11.53 -4.19 -14.11
N ARG A 22 11.48 -3.58 -12.92
CA ARG A 22 10.99 -4.21 -11.70
C ARG A 22 9.49 -4.57 -11.76
N PRO A 23 8.59 -3.75 -12.34
CA PRO A 23 7.19 -4.15 -12.55
C PRO A 23 7.06 -5.37 -13.47
N GLU A 24 7.82 -5.42 -14.55
CA GLU A 24 7.83 -6.52 -15.51
C GLU A 24 8.35 -7.81 -14.87
N GLU A 25 9.42 -7.71 -14.07
CA GLU A 25 9.96 -8.82 -13.29
C GLU A 25 8.92 -9.32 -12.27
N TRP A 26 8.21 -8.42 -11.60
CA TRP A 26 7.15 -8.79 -10.67
C TRP A 26 6.00 -9.53 -11.36
N LEU A 27 5.51 -9.01 -12.50
CA LEU A 27 4.44 -9.63 -13.29
C LEU A 27 4.84 -10.98 -13.91
N SER A 28 6.13 -11.17 -14.21
CA SER A 28 6.65 -12.41 -14.79
C SER A 28 7.13 -13.43 -13.75
N SER A 29 7.17 -13.06 -12.47
CA SER A 29 7.64 -13.93 -11.41
C SER A 29 6.69 -15.10 -11.12
N ASP A 30 7.27 -16.28 -10.83
CA ASP A 30 6.50 -17.42 -10.30
C ASP A 30 5.89 -17.03 -8.94
N PRO A 31 4.56 -17.17 -8.75
CA PRO A 31 3.89 -16.88 -7.48
C PRO A 31 4.56 -17.50 -6.24
N LYS A 32 5.19 -18.68 -6.37
CA LYS A 32 5.87 -19.34 -5.24
C LYS A 32 7.24 -18.74 -4.92
N ALA A 33 7.98 -18.28 -5.93
CA ALA A 33 9.29 -17.65 -5.77
C ALA A 33 9.17 -16.15 -5.43
N SER A 34 8.15 -15.48 -5.95
CA SER A 34 7.89 -14.04 -5.78
C SER A 34 7.65 -13.64 -4.33
N ILE A 35 7.06 -14.54 -3.53
CA ILE A 35 6.75 -14.31 -2.11
C ILE A 35 8.00 -13.92 -1.32
N LYS A 36 9.21 -14.37 -1.67
CA LYS A 36 10.43 -13.98 -0.93
C LYS A 36 10.87 -12.54 -1.26
N LYS A 37 10.84 -12.14 -2.52
CA LYS A 37 11.32 -10.82 -3.00
C LYS A 37 10.32 -9.71 -2.74
N TYR A 38 9.03 -9.98 -2.92
CA TYR A 38 7.95 -8.99 -2.84
C TYR A 38 7.16 -9.08 -1.53
N LYS A 39 7.77 -9.68 -0.50
CA LYS A 39 7.19 -9.75 0.83
C LYS A 39 7.09 -8.34 1.43
N PRO A 40 5.97 -7.98 2.09
CA PRO A 40 5.79 -6.65 2.68
C PRO A 40 6.95 -6.19 3.57
N VAL A 41 7.51 -7.09 4.38
CA VAL A 41 8.68 -6.78 5.23
C VAL A 41 9.94 -6.46 4.43
N VAL A 42 10.16 -7.10 3.28
CA VAL A 42 11.32 -6.86 2.42
C VAL A 42 11.18 -5.50 1.76
N ILE A 43 9.99 -5.21 1.22
CA ILE A 43 9.68 -3.92 0.61
C ILE A 43 9.85 -2.77 1.61
N ARG A 44 9.31 -2.90 2.83
CA ARG A 44 9.45 -1.85 3.85
C ARG A 44 10.90 -1.58 4.23
N LYS A 45 11.72 -2.64 4.37
CA LYS A 45 13.16 -2.49 4.66
C LYS A 45 13.88 -1.76 3.54
N TYR A 46 13.66 -2.19 2.30
CA TYR A 46 14.24 -1.53 1.13
C TYR A 46 13.90 -0.04 1.08
N LEU A 47 12.63 0.32 1.25
CA LEU A 47 12.21 1.72 1.21
C LEU A 47 12.74 2.53 2.40
N ASP A 48 12.83 1.91 3.59
CA ASP A 48 13.43 2.56 4.76
C ASP A 48 14.93 2.81 4.54
N GLU A 49 15.64 1.89 3.89
CA GLU A 49 17.04 2.08 3.49
C GLU A 49 17.18 3.18 2.42
N ARG A 50 16.36 3.14 1.36
CA ARG A 50 16.35 4.14 0.27
C ARG A 50 16.15 5.57 0.80
N ASP A 51 15.24 5.73 1.75
CA ASP A 51 14.85 7.04 2.28
C ASP A 51 15.63 7.42 3.56
N GLY A 52 16.62 6.62 3.98
CA GLY A 52 17.48 6.90 5.14
C GLY A 52 16.79 6.76 6.51
N PHE A 53 15.69 6.01 6.60
CA PHE A 53 14.98 5.78 7.86
C PHE A 53 15.58 4.63 8.68
N LEU A 54 16.56 4.96 9.52
CA LEU A 54 17.28 4.01 10.38
C LEU A 54 16.43 3.32 11.49
N LYS A 55 15.19 3.75 11.72
CA LYS A 55 14.33 3.29 12.83
C LYS A 55 13.17 2.37 12.42
N ASN A 56 13.20 1.77 11.21
CA ASN A 56 12.12 0.94 10.68
C ASN A 56 10.74 1.66 10.73
N LYS A 57 10.70 2.95 10.36
CA LYS A 57 9.51 3.80 10.53
C LYS A 57 8.28 3.20 9.85
N ARG A 58 8.43 2.58 8.68
CA ARG A 58 7.33 1.94 7.97
C ARG A 58 6.76 0.73 8.69
N MET A 59 7.62 -0.05 9.37
CA MET A 59 7.16 -1.15 10.22
C MET A 59 6.35 -0.63 11.41
N GLN A 60 6.74 0.51 11.98
CA GLN A 60 5.99 1.12 13.08
C GLN A 60 4.61 1.57 12.63
N SER A 61 4.51 2.28 11.49
CA SER A 61 3.24 2.68 10.89
C SER A 61 2.33 1.47 10.59
N TYR A 62 2.89 0.41 9.99
CA TYR A 62 2.17 -0.85 9.79
C TYR A 62 1.66 -1.43 11.12
N LYS A 63 2.52 -1.50 12.15
CA LYS A 63 2.18 -2.12 13.44
C LYS A 63 1.06 -1.35 14.13
N VAL A 64 1.07 -0.02 14.08
CA VAL A 64 0.00 0.83 14.63
C VAL A 64 -1.33 0.51 13.93
N LEU A 65 -1.37 0.56 12.60
CA LEU A 65 -2.59 0.28 11.82
C LEU A 65 -3.09 -1.15 12.00
N SER A 66 -2.18 -2.13 12.06
CA SER A 66 -2.52 -3.55 12.23
C SER A 66 -3.08 -3.84 13.63
N THR A 67 -2.46 -3.27 14.67
CA THR A 67 -2.82 -3.50 16.09
C THR A 67 -4.16 -2.84 16.44
N LEU A 68 -4.36 -1.61 15.97
CA LEU A 68 -5.56 -0.82 16.24
C LEU A 68 -6.75 -1.24 15.36
N GLY A 69 -6.52 -1.57 14.09
CA GLY A 69 -7.59 -1.72 13.11
C GLY A 69 -8.08 -3.14 12.81
N THR A 70 -7.47 -4.19 13.37
CA THR A 70 -7.67 -5.55 12.82
C THR A 70 -7.45 -6.73 13.76
N HIS A 71 -6.57 -6.65 14.77
CA HIS A 71 -6.33 -7.78 15.68
C HIS A 71 -7.14 -7.67 16.97
N PRO A 72 -7.59 -8.80 17.56
CA PRO A 72 -8.06 -8.85 18.94
C PRO A 72 -6.86 -8.67 19.88
N SER A 73 -6.35 -7.44 19.93
CA SER A 73 -5.30 -6.99 20.83
C SER A 73 -5.92 -6.17 21.96
N PRO A 74 -5.26 -6.04 23.12
CA PRO A 74 -5.73 -5.15 24.18
C PRO A 74 -6.01 -3.72 23.68
N GLY A 75 -5.14 -3.17 22.83
CA GLY A 75 -5.34 -1.84 22.22
C GLY A 75 -6.49 -1.78 21.21
N GLY A 76 -6.74 -2.86 20.45
CA GLY A 76 -7.92 -2.97 19.58
C GLY A 76 -9.23 -3.11 20.37
N LEU A 77 -9.18 -3.63 21.60
CA LEU A 77 -10.33 -3.66 22.52
C LEU A 77 -10.56 -2.30 23.20
N GLU A 78 -9.52 -1.49 23.40
CA GLU A 78 -9.68 -0.11 23.89
C GLU A 78 -10.46 0.76 22.92
N LEU A 79 -10.28 0.60 21.61
CA LEU A 79 -11.11 1.25 20.58
C LEU A 79 -12.59 0.83 20.62
N LYS A 80 -12.94 -0.25 21.35
CA LYS A 80 -14.32 -0.70 21.55
C LYS A 80 -14.95 -0.13 22.82
N ARG A 81 -14.19 0.54 23.68
CA ARG A 81 -14.73 1.21 24.87
C ARG A 81 -15.43 2.50 24.44
N ASP A 82 -16.60 2.73 24.99
CA ASP A 82 -17.44 3.92 24.75
C ASP A 82 -17.01 5.15 25.57
N GLY A 83 -15.82 5.10 26.18
CA GLY A 83 -15.33 6.14 27.11
C GLY A 83 -15.82 5.94 28.55
N GLY A 84 -16.82 5.09 28.78
CA GLY A 84 -17.37 4.74 30.09
C GLY A 84 -16.88 3.41 30.67
N LYS A 85 -15.86 2.78 30.06
CA LYS A 85 -15.33 1.43 30.36
C LYS A 85 -16.25 0.27 29.96
N ALA A 86 -17.45 0.51 29.43
CA ALA A 86 -18.32 -0.55 28.94
C ALA A 86 -17.87 -1.02 27.55
N ILE A 87 -17.85 -2.34 27.34
CA ILE A 87 -17.53 -2.94 26.04
C ILE A 87 -18.85 -3.15 25.30
N HIS A 88 -19.14 -2.28 24.33
CA HIS A 88 -20.27 -2.45 23.45
C HIS A 88 -19.84 -3.17 22.16
N SER A 89 -20.75 -3.89 21.50
CA SER A 89 -20.55 -4.50 20.18
C SER A 89 -21.26 -3.64 19.11
N GLY A 90 -20.60 -3.32 17.98
CA GLY A 90 -21.11 -2.39 16.95
C GLY A 90 -20.01 -1.59 16.21
N PRO A 91 -20.27 -1.03 15.00
CA PRO A 91 -19.25 -0.48 14.11
C PRO A 91 -18.77 0.95 14.45
N PHE A 92 -19.60 1.78 15.10
CA PHE A 92 -19.24 3.17 15.45
C PHE A 92 -19.77 3.51 16.85
N LYS A 93 -18.89 3.93 17.76
CA LYS A 93 -19.22 4.02 19.21
C LYS A 93 -18.84 5.34 19.88
N GLN A 94 -17.99 6.15 19.25
CA GLN A 94 -17.62 7.48 19.72
C GLN A 94 -17.33 8.37 18.51
N ARG A 95 -17.87 9.59 18.53
CA ARG A 95 -17.69 10.60 17.45
C ARG A 95 -16.20 10.88 17.22
N ASP A 96 -15.43 11.05 18.28
CA ASP A 96 -14.00 11.38 18.20
C ASP A 96 -13.18 10.22 17.63
N THR A 97 -13.58 8.98 17.91
CA THR A 97 -12.92 7.78 17.37
C THR A 97 -13.23 7.62 15.88
N LEU A 98 -14.45 7.95 15.45
CA LEU A 98 -14.80 8.00 14.03
C LEU A 98 -13.95 9.05 13.30
N GLU A 99 -13.83 10.25 13.87
CA GLU A 99 -13.00 11.32 13.31
C GLU A 99 -11.54 10.89 13.15
N LYS A 100 -10.94 10.31 14.21
CA LYS A 100 -9.57 9.79 14.15
C LYS A 100 -9.41 8.69 13.10
N CYS A 101 -10.36 7.77 12.99
CA CYS A 101 -10.33 6.74 11.95
C CYS A 101 -10.36 7.32 10.53
N ILE A 102 -11.17 8.36 10.30
CA ILE A 102 -11.22 9.07 9.02
C ILE A 102 -9.90 9.80 8.74
N GLN A 103 -9.34 10.48 9.74
CA GLN A 103 -8.03 11.16 9.60
C GLN A 103 -6.91 10.17 9.25
N GLU A 104 -6.86 9.01 9.90
CA GLU A 104 -5.88 7.96 9.57
C GLU A 104 -6.09 7.38 8.17
N ALA A 105 -7.34 7.18 7.74
CA ALA A 105 -7.63 6.76 6.37
C ALA A 105 -7.18 7.82 5.35
N ALA A 106 -7.42 9.10 5.63
CA ALA A 106 -7.00 10.19 4.75
C ALA A 106 -5.47 10.25 4.61
N ARG A 107 -4.71 10.05 5.70
CA ARG A 107 -3.24 10.03 5.69
C ARG A 107 -2.65 8.97 4.77
N VAL A 108 -3.34 7.85 4.56
CA VAL A 108 -2.87 6.78 3.66
C VAL A 108 -3.44 6.89 2.25
N VAL A 109 -4.68 7.37 2.11
CA VAL A 109 -5.34 7.51 0.79
C VAL A 109 -4.73 8.65 -0.02
N LEU A 110 -4.49 9.80 0.58
CA LEU A 110 -4.02 10.98 -0.17
C LEU A 110 -2.66 10.75 -0.85
N PRO A 111 -1.64 10.18 -0.19
CA PRO A 111 -0.38 9.86 -0.86
C PRO A 111 -0.53 8.82 -1.97
N LEU A 112 -1.40 7.81 -1.80
CA LEU A 112 -1.67 6.84 -2.86
C LEU A 112 -2.32 7.53 -4.07
N CYS A 113 -3.31 8.39 -3.85
CA CYS A 113 -3.94 9.16 -4.92
C CYS A 113 -2.94 10.05 -5.66
N ALA A 114 -2.01 10.70 -4.94
CA ALA A 114 -0.97 11.51 -5.55
C ALA A 114 -0.07 10.68 -6.48
N MET A 115 0.41 9.51 -6.02
CA MET A 115 1.23 8.63 -6.86
C MET A 115 0.47 8.13 -8.10
N LEU A 116 -0.80 7.76 -7.96
CA LEU A 116 -1.62 7.30 -9.08
C LEU A 116 -1.91 8.43 -10.07
N HIS A 117 -2.11 9.65 -9.58
CA HIS A 117 -2.29 10.83 -10.41
C HIS A 117 -1.02 11.14 -11.20
N GLU A 118 0.13 11.23 -10.54
CA GLU A 118 1.44 11.42 -11.19
C GLU A 118 1.70 10.36 -12.25
N TYR A 119 1.42 9.10 -11.93
CA TYR A 119 1.51 8.00 -12.88
C TYR A 119 0.62 8.21 -14.10
N THR A 120 -0.66 8.55 -13.89
CA THR A 120 -1.63 8.74 -14.97
C THR A 120 -1.26 9.93 -15.86
N VAL A 121 -0.83 11.05 -15.26
CA VAL A 121 -0.34 12.23 -15.99
C VAL A 121 0.88 11.86 -16.82
N SER A 122 1.87 11.21 -16.21
CA SER A 122 3.08 10.76 -16.90
C SER A 122 2.75 9.84 -18.09
N GLU A 123 1.78 8.94 -17.96
CA GLU A 123 1.36 8.06 -19.04
C GLU A 123 0.60 8.81 -20.15
N ILE A 124 -0.19 9.84 -19.84
CA ILE A 124 -0.84 10.66 -20.88
C ILE A 124 0.20 11.48 -21.65
N GLU A 125 1.13 12.12 -20.93
CA GLU A 125 2.13 13.01 -21.52
C GLU A 125 3.21 12.23 -22.30
N ASN A 126 3.61 11.05 -21.82
CA ASN A 126 4.74 10.30 -22.37
C ASN A 126 4.34 8.97 -23.02
N GLY A 127 3.08 8.51 -22.89
CA GLY A 127 2.59 7.21 -23.39
C GLY A 127 2.43 7.09 -24.89
N SER A 128 2.43 8.22 -25.61
CA SER A 128 2.50 8.25 -27.07
C SER A 128 3.93 8.05 -27.60
N SER A 129 4.95 8.14 -26.74
CA SER A 129 6.26 7.56 -27.03
C SER A 129 6.18 6.05 -26.77
N MET A 130 6.59 5.22 -27.72
CA MET A 130 6.68 3.74 -27.56
C MET A 130 7.56 3.27 -26.38
N SER A 131 8.17 4.22 -25.66
CA SER A 131 9.06 4.04 -24.52
C SER A 131 8.38 4.12 -23.14
N SER A 132 7.07 4.40 -23.03
CA SER A 132 6.43 4.34 -21.69
C SER A 132 6.35 2.90 -21.18
N ARG A 133 6.59 2.71 -19.88
CA ARG A 133 6.59 1.38 -19.26
C ARG A 133 5.21 0.72 -19.37
N LEU A 134 4.12 1.48 -19.26
CA LEU A 134 2.78 0.93 -19.48
C LEU A 134 2.53 0.56 -20.94
N ALA A 135 3.00 1.35 -21.92
CA ALA A 135 2.87 1.00 -23.33
C ALA A 135 3.57 -0.33 -23.64
N LEU A 136 4.78 -0.54 -23.10
CA LEU A 136 5.51 -1.80 -23.22
C LEU A 136 4.80 -2.96 -22.49
N ILE A 137 4.27 -2.74 -21.28
CA ILE A 137 3.53 -3.77 -20.52
C ILE A 137 2.21 -4.12 -21.21
N LEU A 138 1.43 -3.14 -21.66
CA LEU A 138 0.17 -3.34 -22.37
C LEU A 138 0.39 -3.99 -23.73
N GLN A 139 1.43 -3.59 -24.47
CA GLN A 139 1.80 -4.24 -25.73
C GLN A 139 2.22 -5.70 -25.48
N ARG A 140 3.05 -5.96 -24.46
CA ARG A 140 3.45 -7.34 -24.08
C ARG A 140 2.29 -8.19 -23.58
N ALA A 141 1.41 -7.63 -22.74
CA ALA A 141 0.21 -8.31 -22.27
C ALA A 141 -0.74 -8.60 -23.45
N ARG A 142 -0.92 -7.64 -24.36
CA ARG A 142 -1.69 -7.83 -25.58
C ARG A 142 -1.11 -8.94 -26.45
N MET A 143 0.20 -8.95 -26.68
CA MET A 143 0.87 -10.02 -27.43
C MET A 143 0.72 -11.39 -26.75
N LYS A 144 0.87 -11.45 -25.41
CA LYS A 144 0.82 -12.70 -24.65
C LYS A 144 -0.59 -13.31 -24.56
N TYR A 145 -1.62 -12.49 -24.41
CA TYR A 145 -2.98 -12.95 -24.11
C TYR A 145 -3.96 -12.81 -25.28
N PHE A 146 -3.65 -11.96 -26.26
CA PHE A 146 -4.54 -11.61 -27.37
C PHE A 146 -3.84 -11.64 -28.74
N GLY A 147 -2.56 -12.01 -28.80
CA GLY A 147 -1.79 -12.16 -30.03
C GLY A 147 -1.74 -13.61 -30.48
N GLY A 148 -2.70 -13.99 -31.33
CA GLY A 148 -2.66 -15.10 -32.26
C GLY A 148 -2.96 -14.57 -33.66
#